data_AF-A0A967GUL3-F1
#
_entry.id   AF-A0A967GUL3-F1
#
_cell.length_a   1.000
_cell.length_b   1.000
_cell.length_c   1.000
_cell.angle_alpha   90.00
_cell.angle_beta   90.00
_cell.angle_gamma   90.00
#
_symmetry.space_group_name_H-M   'P 1'
#
loop_
_entity.id
_entity.type
_entity.pdbx_description
1 polymer ?
#
loop_
_entity_poly.entity_id
_entity_poly.type
_entity_poly.pdbx_seq_one_letter_code
_entity_poly.pdbx_strand_id
1 'polypeptide(L)'
;MLNADFAHAMRHLVPDRLRRRWSDRKIESKRFSCSTFMIYLGVEGRYEEVAHHTIMMSREYRDDLDAIENRHELTEHPSFYLQNPCVTDPTLAPDGMSGLYVLVPVTHRHENVDW
;
A
#
# COMPACT_ATOMS: atom_id res chain seq x y z
N MET A 1 -20.13 -16.41 3.91
CA MET A 1 -19.29 -15.32 3.37
C MET A 1 -17.89 -15.53 3.94
N LEU A 2 -16.84 -15.44 3.12
CA LEU A 2 -15.46 -15.66 3.55
C LEU A 2 -14.65 -14.39 3.31
N ASN A 3 -13.93 -13.90 4.33
CA ASN A 3 -13.10 -12.69 4.28
C ASN A 3 -11.60 -12.97 4.39
N ALA A 4 -11.20 -14.23 4.20
CA ALA A 4 -9.79 -14.62 4.16
C ALA A 4 -9.19 -14.32 2.79
N ASP A 5 -7.87 -14.11 2.75
CA ASP A 5 -7.13 -14.05 1.49
C ASP A 5 -7.47 -15.26 0.61
N PHE A 6 -7.71 -15.02 -0.67
CA PHE A 6 -8.17 -16.04 -1.59
C PHE A 6 -7.18 -17.18 -1.75
N ALA A 7 -5.88 -16.87 -1.92
CA ALA A 7 -4.85 -17.87 -2.11
C ALA A 7 -4.66 -18.72 -0.84
N HIS A 8 -4.73 -18.10 0.34
CA HIS A 8 -4.68 -18.80 1.61
C HIS A 8 -5.91 -19.71 1.80
N ALA A 9 -7.12 -19.16 1.64
CA ALA A 9 -8.37 -19.88 1.81
C ALA A 9 -8.49 -21.10 0.88
N MET A 10 -8.22 -20.92 -0.41
CA MET A 10 -8.38 -22.02 -1.38
C MET A 10 -7.39 -23.15 -1.13
N ARG A 11 -6.17 -22.87 -0.65
CA ARG A 11 -5.19 -23.91 -0.34
C ARG A 11 -5.50 -24.69 0.94
N HIS A 12 -6.03 -24.03 1.97
CA HIS A 12 -6.18 -24.62 3.30
C HIS A 12 -7.60 -25.12 3.61
N LEU A 13 -8.62 -24.52 2.99
CA LEU A 13 -10.03 -24.82 3.29
C LEU A 13 -10.69 -25.68 2.22
N VAL A 14 -10.13 -25.73 1.00
CA VAL A 14 -10.69 -26.50 -0.12
C VAL A 14 -9.63 -27.48 -0.65
N PRO A 15 -9.81 -28.80 -0.52
CA PRO A 15 -8.88 -29.78 -1.07
C PRO A 15 -8.61 -29.57 -2.56
N ASP A 16 -7.36 -29.75 -3.00
CA ASP A 16 -6.91 -29.51 -4.38
C ASP A 16 -7.76 -30.27 -5.41
N ARG A 17 -8.07 -31.54 -5.12
CA ARG A 17 -8.91 -32.41 -5.95
C ARG A 17 -10.33 -31.88 -6.22
N LEU A 18 -10.83 -30.94 -5.42
CA LEU A 18 -12.16 -30.34 -5.59
C LEU A 18 -12.11 -29.03 -6.40
N ARG A 19 -10.92 -28.49 -6.70
CA ARG A 19 -10.73 -27.20 -7.36
C ARG A 19 -10.56 -27.37 -8.87
N ARG A 20 -11.53 -26.90 -9.66
CA ARG A 20 -11.50 -27.03 -11.15
C ARG A 20 -10.48 -26.11 -11.83
N ARG A 21 -10.25 -24.90 -11.28
CA ARG A 21 -9.44 -23.85 -11.94
C ARG A 21 -8.18 -23.47 -11.15
N TRP A 22 -8.21 -23.56 -9.83
CA TRP A 22 -7.23 -22.97 -8.91
C TRP A 22 -6.51 -24.06 -8.12
N SER A 23 -5.77 -24.91 -8.83
CA SER A 23 -4.91 -25.89 -8.17
C SER A 23 -3.80 -25.20 -7.37
N ASP A 24 -3.22 -25.92 -6.41
CA ASP A 24 -2.09 -25.44 -5.59
C ASP A 24 -0.97 -24.89 -6.47
N ARG A 25 -0.54 -25.68 -7.46
CA ARG A 25 0.49 -25.26 -8.44
C ARG A 25 0.16 -23.94 -9.13
N LYS A 26 -1.11 -23.70 -9.46
CA LYS A 26 -1.52 -22.47 -10.17
C LYS A 26 -1.59 -21.28 -9.23
N ILE A 27 -1.97 -21.48 -7.98
CA ILE A 27 -1.97 -20.44 -6.95
C ILE A 27 -0.53 -20.05 -6.63
N GLU A 28 0.36 -21.03 -6.45
CA GLU A 28 1.79 -20.82 -6.17
C GLU A 28 2.54 -20.14 -7.32
N SER A 29 2.09 -20.31 -8.56
CA SER A 29 2.69 -19.62 -9.71
C SER A 29 2.26 -18.16 -9.84
N LYS A 30 1.49 -17.60 -8.90
CA LYS A 30 1.06 -16.20 -8.93
C LYS A 30 2.02 -15.32 -8.14
N ARG A 31 2.19 -14.10 -8.64
CA ARG A 31 2.98 -13.06 -8.00
C ARG A 31 2.11 -12.34 -6.98
N PHE A 32 2.71 -11.96 -5.85
CA PHE A 32 2.12 -10.97 -4.97
C PHE A 32 2.14 -9.59 -5.65
N SER A 33 1.12 -8.79 -5.38
CA SER A 33 1.15 -7.36 -5.73
C SER A 33 2.20 -6.63 -4.90
N CYS A 34 2.47 -5.37 -5.23
CA CYS A 34 3.15 -4.46 -4.31
C CYS A 34 2.42 -4.37 -2.95
N SER A 35 3.16 -3.92 -1.94
CA SER A 35 2.67 -3.61 -0.60
C SER A 35 2.71 -2.09 -0.38
N THR A 36 2.43 -1.65 0.84
CA THR A 36 2.45 -0.24 1.22
C THR A 36 3.23 -0.04 2.52
N PHE A 37 4.07 0.98 2.55
CA PHE A 37 4.62 1.55 3.78
C PHE A 37 3.75 2.74 4.19
N MET A 38 3.40 2.83 5.47
CA MET A 38 2.42 3.80 5.97
C MET A 38 2.99 4.59 7.12
N ILE A 39 2.81 5.91 7.08
CA ILE A 39 3.16 6.82 8.17
C ILE A 39 1.90 7.57 8.58
N TYR A 40 1.66 7.61 9.89
CA TYR A 40 0.61 8.43 10.50
C TYR A 40 1.29 9.53 11.29
N LEU A 41 1.02 10.79 10.94
CA LEU A 41 1.69 11.95 11.51
C LEU A 41 0.66 12.87 12.17
N GLY A 42 0.92 13.26 13.42
CA GLY A 42 0.35 14.47 14.00
C GLY A 42 1.34 15.60 13.79
N VAL A 43 0.91 16.69 13.17
CA VAL A 43 1.78 17.83 12.84
C VAL A 43 1.18 19.12 13.39
N GLU A 44 2.05 19.97 13.91
CA GLU A 44 1.68 21.33 14.32
C GLU A 44 1.35 22.17 13.08
N GLY A 45 0.25 22.93 13.14
CA GLY A 45 -0.22 23.74 12.03
C GLY A 45 -1.25 23.04 11.14
N ARG A 46 -1.88 23.87 10.29
CA ARG A 46 -2.85 23.44 9.28
C ARG A 46 -2.31 23.62 7.88
N TYR A 47 -2.42 22.57 7.08
CA TYR A 47 -2.05 22.55 5.67
C TYR A 47 -3.30 22.76 4.82
N GLU A 48 -3.89 23.95 4.88
CA GLU A 48 -5.18 24.25 4.23
C GLU A 48 -5.09 24.26 2.70
N GLU A 49 -3.88 24.47 2.16
CA GLU A 49 -3.57 24.43 0.74
C GLU A 49 -3.49 23.00 0.17
N VAL A 50 -3.37 21.99 1.05
CA VAL A 50 -3.30 20.58 0.65
C VAL A 50 -4.69 19.97 0.73
N ALA A 51 -5.21 19.52 -0.41
CA ALA A 51 -6.51 18.86 -0.48
C ALA A 51 -6.57 17.59 0.38
N HIS A 52 -7.79 17.18 0.77
CA HIS A 52 -8.01 15.97 1.58
C HIS A 52 -7.28 14.76 1.00
N HIS A 53 -7.29 14.60 -0.33
CA HIS A 53 -6.62 13.52 -1.05
C HIS A 53 -5.66 14.10 -2.07
N THR A 54 -4.38 13.81 -1.92
CA THR A 54 -3.33 14.29 -2.81
C THR A 54 -2.42 13.13 -3.21
N ILE A 55 -2.12 13.01 -4.51
CA ILE A 55 -1.08 12.10 -5.01
C ILE A 55 0.15 12.94 -5.35
N MET A 56 1.24 12.67 -4.65
CA MET A 56 2.54 13.27 -4.92
C MET A 56 3.27 12.37 -5.90
N MET A 57 3.39 12.81 -7.15
CA MET A 57 4.03 12.05 -8.21
C MET A 57 5.51 12.41 -8.34
N SER A 58 6.34 11.37 -8.33
CA SER A 58 7.75 11.43 -8.70
C SER A 58 7.91 11.73 -10.19
N ARG A 59 9.04 12.33 -10.57
CA ARG A 59 9.41 12.53 -11.98
C ARG A 59 9.72 11.19 -12.65
N GLU A 60 10.22 10.24 -11.87
CA GLU A 60 10.62 8.89 -12.26
C GLU A 60 9.51 7.85 -12.00
N TYR A 61 8.24 8.26 -11.90
CA TYR A 61 7.11 7.41 -11.50
C TYR A 61 7.05 6.02 -12.17
N ARG A 62 7.35 5.93 -13.47
CA ARG A 62 7.35 4.64 -14.19
C ARG A 62 8.47 3.72 -13.72
N ASP A 63 9.64 4.28 -13.49
CA ASP A 63 10.81 3.53 -13.05
C ASP A 63 10.68 3.13 -11.58
N ASP A 64 10.04 3.98 -10.75
CA ASP A 64 9.65 3.66 -9.37
C ASP A 64 8.72 2.44 -9.31
N LEU A 65 7.69 2.42 -10.17
CA LEU A 65 6.77 1.28 -10.24
C LEU A 65 7.45 -0.01 -10.68
N ASP A 66 8.34 0.07 -11.68
CA ASP A 66 9.11 -1.10 -12.11
C ASP A 66 10.08 -1.59 -11.01
N ALA A 67 10.67 -0.66 -10.25
CA ALA A 67 11.54 -0.97 -9.11
C ALA A 67 10.82 -1.82 -8.07
N ILE A 68 9.62 -1.39 -7.64
CA ILE A 68 8.88 -2.08 -6.57
C ILE A 68 8.23 -3.37 -7.06
N GLU A 69 7.80 -3.43 -8.33
CA GLU A 69 7.05 -4.57 -8.84
C GLU A 69 7.97 -5.69 -9.31
N ASN A 70 9.03 -5.35 -10.04
CA ASN A 70 9.87 -6.33 -10.75
C ASN A 70 11.27 -6.49 -10.18
N ARG A 71 11.90 -5.41 -9.67
CA ARG A 71 13.27 -5.47 -9.13
C ARG A 71 13.33 -5.69 -7.62
N HIS A 72 12.22 -5.44 -6.93
CA HIS A 72 12.10 -5.52 -5.48
C HIS A 72 13.07 -4.57 -4.77
N GLU A 73 13.13 -3.33 -5.25
CA GLU A 73 13.98 -2.25 -4.75
C GLU A 73 13.13 -1.10 -4.22
N LEU A 74 13.64 -0.39 -3.20
CA LEU A 74 13.05 0.86 -2.74
C LEU A 74 13.72 2.03 -3.47
N THR A 75 12.95 3.05 -3.83
CA THR A 75 13.47 4.25 -4.50
C THR A 75 13.65 5.41 -3.52
N GLU A 76 14.58 6.30 -3.83
CA GLU A 76 14.90 7.46 -2.96
C GLU A 76 13.81 8.54 -2.99
N HIS A 77 13.05 8.61 -4.08
CA HIS A 77 12.03 9.62 -4.32
C HIS A 77 10.70 8.98 -4.76
N PRO A 78 10.07 8.15 -3.90
CA PRO A 78 8.90 7.42 -4.31
C PRO A 78 7.72 8.35 -4.50
N SER A 79 6.86 8.03 -5.45
CA SER A 79 5.51 8.60 -5.49
C SER A 79 4.72 8.12 -4.27
N PHE A 80 3.91 9.00 -3.68
CA PHE A 80 3.13 8.63 -2.50
C PHE A 80 1.77 9.31 -2.50
N TYR A 81 0.86 8.72 -1.73
CA TYR A 81 -0.43 9.31 -1.44
C TYR A 81 -0.40 9.98 -0.07
N LEU A 82 -0.96 11.18 0.00
CA LEU A 82 -1.13 11.96 1.21
C LEU A 82 -2.63 12.20 1.45
N GLN A 83 -3.10 11.76 2.61
CA GLN A 83 -4.41 12.13 3.14
C GLN A 83 -4.26 13.22 4.19
N ASN A 84 -4.98 14.32 4.01
CA ASN A 84 -5.07 15.44 4.94
C ASN A 84 -6.54 15.65 5.37
N PRO A 85 -7.12 14.77 6.19
CA PRO A 85 -8.54 14.79 6.47
C PRO A 85 -9.01 16.02 7.27
N CYS A 86 -8.09 16.71 7.96
CA CYS A 86 -8.41 17.86 8.83
C CYS A 86 -8.94 19.09 8.07
N VAL A 87 -8.72 19.18 6.74
CA VAL A 87 -9.33 20.22 5.89
C VAL A 87 -10.82 19.98 5.64
N THR A 88 -11.31 18.76 5.90
CA THR A 88 -12.74 18.41 5.81
C THR A 88 -13.38 18.31 7.18
N ASP A 89 -12.69 17.66 8.13
CA ASP A 89 -13.16 17.51 9.50
C ASP A 89 -12.07 17.95 10.49
N PRO A 90 -12.16 19.17 11.04
CA PRO A 90 -11.16 19.71 11.95
C PRO A 90 -11.11 18.99 13.30
N THR A 91 -12.03 18.09 13.61
CA THR A 91 -12.06 17.35 14.89
C THR A 91 -11.10 16.16 14.92
N LEU A 92 -10.49 15.82 13.77
CA LEU A 92 -9.57 14.70 13.61
C LEU A 92 -8.15 14.96 14.12
N ALA A 93 -7.89 16.17 14.62
CA ALA A 93 -6.65 16.55 15.30
C ALA A 93 -6.95 17.61 16.39
N PRO A 94 -6.02 17.85 17.33
CA PRO A 94 -6.12 18.99 18.23
C PRO A 94 -6.28 20.33 17.49
N ASP A 95 -6.80 21.33 18.18
CA ASP A 95 -7.01 22.65 17.59
C ASP A 95 -5.68 23.23 17.04
N GLY A 96 -5.74 23.81 15.84
CA GLY A 96 -4.56 24.31 15.13
C GLY A 96 -3.57 23.25 14.59
N MET A 97 -3.83 21.94 14.73
CA MET A 97 -2.97 20.86 14.23
C MET A 97 -3.59 20.10 13.04
N SER A 98 -2.79 19.26 12.39
CA SER A 98 -3.27 18.32 11.35
C SER A 98 -2.88 16.88 11.66
N GLY A 99 -3.78 15.96 11.37
CA GLY A 99 -3.46 14.54 11.21
C GLY A 99 -3.20 14.26 9.73
N LEU A 100 -2.06 13.66 9.40
CA LEU A 100 -1.70 13.27 8.04
C LEU A 100 -1.49 11.76 7.96
N TYR A 101 -1.93 11.17 6.86
CA TYR A 101 -1.66 9.78 6.52
C TYR A 101 -0.90 9.72 5.20
N VAL A 102 0.32 9.17 5.24
CA VAL A 102 1.19 8.99 4.08
C VAL A 102 1.22 7.51 3.71
N LEU A 103 0.87 7.19 2.47
CA LEU A 103 0.96 5.85 1.89
C LEU A 103 2.00 5.86 0.78
N VAL A 104 3.07 5.11 0.97
CA VAL A 104 4.12 4.90 -0.02
C VAL A 104 3.98 3.49 -0.60
N PRO A 105 3.75 3.32 -1.91
CA PRO A 105 3.83 2.02 -2.56
C PRO A 105 5.25 1.45 -2.45
N VAL A 106 5.36 0.19 -2.06
CA VAL A 106 6.66 -0.50 -1.87
C VAL A 106 6.55 -1.94 -2.39
N THR A 107 7.68 -2.62 -2.56
CA THR A 107 7.63 -4.06 -2.87
C THR A 107 6.94 -4.83 -1.76
N HIS A 108 6.30 -5.96 -2.10
CA HIS A 108 5.94 -6.94 -1.07
C HIS A 108 7.21 -7.44 -0.36
N ARG A 109 7.02 -8.09 0.80
CA ARG A 109 8.14 -8.65 1.57
C ARG A 109 9.00 -9.53 0.66
N HIS A 110 10.24 -9.09 0.45
CA HIS A 110 11.22 -9.73 -0.40
C HIS A 110 12.57 -9.69 0.30
N GLU A 111 13.43 -10.68 0.05
CA GLU A 111 14.76 -10.77 0.66
C GLU A 111 15.72 -9.62 0.28
N ASN A 112 15.37 -8.87 -0.77
CA ASN A 112 16.16 -7.74 -1.28
C ASN A 112 15.96 -6.46 -0.46
N VAL A 113 14.95 -6.42 0.42
CA VAL A 113 14.63 -5.23 1.22
C VAL A 113 14.73 -5.57 2.69
N ASP A 114 15.65 -4.88 3.37
CA ASP A 114 15.77 -4.87 4.82
C ASP A 114 14.88 -3.78 5.41
N TRP A 115 14.08 -4.14 6.42
CA TRP A 115 13.03 -3.30 7.00
C TRP A 115 13.32 -2.96 8.46
#